data_AF-A0A818ULC3-F1
#
_entry.id   AF-A0A818ULC3-F1
#
_cell.length_a   1.000
_cell.length_b   1.000
_cell.length_c   1.000
_cell.angle_alpha   90.00
_cell.angle_beta   90.00
_cell.angle_gamma   90.00
#
_symmetry.space_group_name_H-M   'P 1'
#
loop_
_entity.id
_entity.type
_entity.pdbx_description
1 polymer ?
#
loop_
_entity_poly.entity_id
_entity_poly.type
_entity_poly.pdbx_seq_one_letter_code
_entity_poly.pdbx_strand_id
1 'polypeptide(L)'
;MQEIIGDTTYNWTDVTSKFADLCHHLPIGEIVRDRDFTLFEAMTALELMDPKMDGGMSIKNHFQEQKQGNHILTLKQLIDKQLLKIKKFTSIELIHLFDQLLSTFHMWLDGHSLALTLFTCVYLHDITIIDDYHLRSICFTFIKLIDYIRERILLKAGLFEEEDFSGTLTYNFPFYRHIIKDQTCLSDLKKSEDELNKRLRSLIHKTDLNQLDINATQQ
;
A
#
# COMPACT_ATOMS: atom_id res chain seq x y z
N MET A 1 18.05 20.54 26.41
CA MET A 1 17.15 19.45 26.84
C MET A 1 17.78 18.16 26.38
N GLN A 2 18.09 17.24 27.30
CA GLN A 2 18.69 15.95 26.93
C GLN A 2 17.56 15.00 26.54
N GLU A 3 17.63 14.49 25.32
CA GLU A 3 16.66 13.53 24.79
C GLU A 3 17.40 12.31 24.26
N ILE A 4 16.91 11.12 24.63
CA ILE A 4 17.51 9.85 24.24
C ILE A 4 16.66 9.28 23.10
N ILE A 5 17.24 9.14 21.91
CA ILE A 5 16.59 8.50 20.76
C ILE A 5 17.44 7.30 20.37
N GLY A 6 16.93 6.09 20.65
CA GLY A 6 17.70 4.85 20.54
C GLY A 6 18.87 4.81 21.53
N ASP A 7 20.07 4.49 21.05
CA ASP A 7 21.31 4.46 21.86
C ASP A 7 22.04 5.81 21.90
N THR A 8 21.48 6.86 21.28
CA THR A 8 22.16 8.16 21.13
C THR A 8 21.51 9.21 22.03
N THR A 9 22.32 9.82 22.90
CA THR A 9 21.93 10.98 23.72
C THR A 9 22.15 12.26 22.93
N TYR A 10 21.07 12.98 22.66
CA TYR A 10 21.08 14.30 22.02
C TYR A 10 20.97 15.39 23.09
N ASN A 11 21.80 16.42 22.97
CA ASN A 11 21.71 17.62 23.81
C ASN A 11 21.19 18.80 22.99
N TRP A 12 19.87 18.91 22.91
CA TRP A 12 19.21 19.96 22.14
C TRP A 12 19.32 21.31 22.83
N THR A 13 19.68 22.34 22.08
CA THR A 13 19.66 23.73 22.51
C THR A 13 18.59 24.46 21.72
N ASP A 14 17.66 25.13 22.39
CA ASP A 14 16.65 25.94 21.71
C ASP A 14 17.31 27.18 21.10
N VAL A 15 17.14 27.35 19.80
CA VAL A 15 17.67 28.47 19.02
C VAL A 15 16.56 29.30 18.39
N THR A 16 15.30 29.06 18.71
CA THR A 16 14.13 29.69 18.08
C THR A 16 14.20 31.21 18.15
N SER A 17 14.40 31.78 19.34
CA SER A 17 14.46 33.24 19.53
C SER A 17 15.67 33.84 18.80
N LYS A 18 16.85 33.25 18.99
CA LYS A 18 18.08 33.68 18.34
C LYS A 18 17.97 33.65 16.81
N PHE A 19 17.34 32.62 16.25
CA PHE A 19 17.13 32.47 14.82
C PHE A 19 16.14 33.52 14.30
N ALA A 20 15.01 33.71 14.99
CA ALA A 20 14.04 34.74 14.63
C ALA A 20 14.67 36.14 14.65
N ASP A 21 15.43 36.48 15.69
CA ASP A 21 16.13 37.78 15.80
C ASP A 21 17.09 38.00 14.63
N LEU A 22 17.86 36.98 14.22
CA LEU A 22 18.76 37.06 13.07
C LEU A 22 17.99 37.27 11.75
N CYS A 23 16.85 36.59 11.56
CA CYS A 23 16.02 36.76 10.37
C CYS A 23 15.46 38.18 10.23
N HIS A 24 15.19 38.90 11.33
CA HIS A 24 14.73 40.30 11.27
C HIS A 24 15.79 41.26 10.70
N HIS A 25 17.07 40.89 10.76
CA HIS A 25 18.16 41.68 10.21
C HIS A 25 18.38 41.42 8.71
N LEU A 26 17.69 40.43 8.12
CA LEU A 26 17.80 40.11 6.71
C LEU A 26 17.00 41.12 5.86
N PRO A 27 17.63 41.82 4.91
CA PRO A 27 16.93 42.73 4.01
C PRO A 27 15.82 42.04 3.20
N ILE A 28 14.77 42.79 2.88
CA ILE A 28 13.66 42.30 2.07
C ILE A 28 14.19 41.91 0.68
N GLY A 29 13.91 40.67 0.26
CA GLY A 29 14.34 40.13 -1.02
C GLY A 29 15.65 39.33 -0.97
N GLU A 30 16.34 39.31 0.18
CA GLU A 30 17.49 38.43 0.37
C GLU A 30 17.08 37.05 0.89
N ILE A 31 17.84 36.03 0.50
CA ILE A 31 17.65 34.63 0.91
C ILE A 31 18.99 34.06 1.33
N VAL A 32 19.07 33.58 2.56
CA VAL A 32 20.25 32.85 3.05
C VAL A 32 20.11 31.39 2.64
N ARG A 33 21.12 30.88 1.94
CA ARG A 33 21.14 29.53 1.38
C ARG A 33 22.57 29.07 1.18
N ASP A 34 22.75 27.76 1.04
CA ASP A 34 24.02 27.21 0.56
C ASP A 34 24.26 27.63 -0.91
N ARG A 35 25.53 27.68 -1.32
CA ARG A 35 25.93 28.08 -2.68
C ARG A 35 25.49 27.07 -3.73
N ASP A 36 25.45 25.79 -3.37
CA ASP A 36 25.17 24.70 -4.30
C ASP A 36 23.67 24.41 -4.41
N PHE A 37 22.90 24.77 -3.38
CA PHE A 37 21.45 24.72 -3.47
C PHE A 37 21.02 25.70 -4.56
N THR A 38 20.01 25.37 -5.39
CA THR A 38 19.36 26.33 -6.34
C THR A 38 17.90 26.65 -5.98
N LEU A 39 17.38 27.82 -6.38
CA LEU A 39 15.96 28.14 -6.12
C LEU A 39 15.01 27.27 -6.94
N PHE A 40 15.51 26.67 -8.02
CA PHE A 40 14.77 25.69 -8.80
C PHE A 40 14.48 24.42 -7.99
N GLU A 41 15.45 23.95 -7.20
CA GLU A 41 15.23 22.83 -6.27
C GLU A 41 14.22 23.17 -5.17
N ALA A 42 14.14 24.44 -4.76
CA ALA A 42 13.14 24.88 -3.79
C ALA A 42 11.71 24.82 -4.35
N MET A 43 11.51 24.81 -5.68
CA MET A 43 10.18 24.73 -6.29
C MET A 43 9.52 23.36 -6.12
N THR A 44 10.30 22.31 -5.85
CA THR A 44 9.78 20.95 -5.59
C THR A 44 9.61 20.66 -4.10
N ALA A 45 9.96 21.61 -3.23
CA ALA A 45 9.84 21.44 -1.79
C ALA A 45 8.36 21.32 -1.38
N LEU A 46 8.10 20.42 -0.43
CA LEU A 46 6.78 20.30 0.20
C LEU A 46 6.59 21.40 1.24
N GLU A 47 5.43 22.04 1.23
CA GLU A 47 5.05 23.05 2.21
C GLU A 47 4.23 22.40 3.33
N LEU A 48 4.74 22.47 4.56
CA LEU A 48 4.02 21.98 5.73
C LEU A 48 2.79 22.85 6.02
N MET A 49 1.72 22.23 6.51
CA MET A 49 0.44 22.89 6.83
C MET A 49 -0.36 23.42 5.63
N ASP A 50 0.11 23.26 4.39
CA ASP A 50 -0.70 23.55 3.20
C ASP A 50 -1.64 22.37 2.89
N PRO A 51 -2.96 22.57 2.69
CA PRO A 51 -3.90 21.46 2.48
C PRO A 51 -3.62 20.57 1.26
N LYS A 52 -2.96 21.10 0.23
CA LYS A 52 -2.69 20.40 -1.04
C LYS A 52 -1.29 19.82 -1.09
N MET A 53 -0.31 20.48 -0.48
CA MET A 53 1.09 20.05 -0.48
C MET A 53 1.42 19.17 0.73
N ASP A 54 0.69 19.30 1.84
CA ASP A 54 0.85 18.48 3.03
C ASP A 54 -0.18 17.34 3.06
N GLY A 55 0.27 16.12 2.74
CA GLY A 55 -0.56 14.92 2.83
C GLY A 55 -1.16 14.68 4.22
N GLY A 56 -0.49 15.16 5.29
CA GLY A 56 -1.01 15.11 6.66
C GLY A 56 -2.23 16.00 6.89
N MET A 57 -2.43 17.03 6.07
CA MET A 57 -3.57 17.96 6.15
C MET A 57 -4.78 17.45 5.38
N SER A 58 -4.60 16.85 4.20
CA SER A 58 -5.68 16.29 3.37
C SER A 58 -6.51 15.22 4.08
N ILE A 59 -5.90 14.48 5.02
CA ILE A 59 -6.54 13.37 5.75
C ILE A 59 -7.60 13.87 6.74
N LYS A 60 -7.48 15.11 7.24
CA LYS A 60 -8.50 15.71 8.11
C LYS A 60 -9.77 16.12 7.36
N ASN A 61 -9.68 16.35 6.05
CA ASN A 61 -10.76 16.94 5.25
C ASN A 61 -11.69 15.91 4.60
N HIS A 62 -11.22 14.71 4.27
CA HIS A 62 -12.05 13.64 3.68
C HIS A 62 -12.87 12.86 4.72
N PHE A 63 -12.47 12.88 5.99
CA PHE A 63 -13.18 12.25 7.09
C PHE A 63 -13.75 13.31 8.04
N GLN A 64 -14.65 14.17 7.53
CA GLN A 64 -15.31 15.23 8.32
C GLN A 64 -16.09 14.70 9.55
N GLU A 65 -16.34 13.39 9.63
CA GLU A 65 -16.97 12.74 10.79
C GLU A 65 -16.00 12.41 11.93
N GLN A 66 -14.68 12.47 11.73
CA GLN A 66 -13.72 11.96 12.71
C GLN A 66 -13.25 13.03 13.70
N LYS A 67 -14.19 13.49 14.55
CA LYS A 67 -13.94 14.42 15.68
C LYS A 67 -13.04 13.87 16.80
N GLN A 68 -12.40 12.72 16.63
CA GLN A 68 -11.54 12.10 17.65
C GLN A 68 -10.33 11.42 17.00
N GLY A 69 -9.22 12.17 16.86
CA GLY A 69 -7.85 11.67 17.02
C GLY A 69 -7.42 10.39 16.26
N ASN A 70 -8.03 10.03 15.14
CA ASN A 70 -7.57 8.86 14.38
C ASN A 70 -6.36 9.23 13.53
N HIS A 71 -5.19 8.91 14.07
CA HIS A 71 -3.92 8.86 13.37
C HIS A 71 -4.01 7.90 12.18
N ILE A 72 -3.30 8.20 11.08
CA ILE A 72 -3.05 7.25 10.00
C ILE A 72 -2.50 5.97 10.64
N LEU A 73 -3.25 4.88 10.55
CA LEU A 73 -2.84 3.63 11.14
C LEU A 73 -1.95 2.89 10.15
N THR A 74 -0.73 2.61 10.58
CA THR A 74 0.14 1.67 9.86
C THR A 74 -0.49 0.27 9.85
N LEU A 75 -0.08 -0.57 8.90
CA LEU A 75 -0.55 -1.96 8.81
C LEU A 75 -0.42 -2.70 10.16
N LYS A 76 0.71 -2.55 10.86
CA LYS A 76 0.92 -3.14 12.19
C LYS A 76 -0.11 -2.67 13.21
N GLN A 77 -0.40 -1.36 13.25
CA GLN A 77 -1.41 -0.81 14.16
C GLN A 77 -2.83 -1.25 13.82
N LEU A 78 -3.16 -1.46 12.53
CA LEU A 78 -4.45 -2.02 12.11
C LEU A 78 -4.65 -3.44 12.62
N ILE A 79 -3.57 -4.23 12.62
CA ILE A 79 -3.55 -5.61 13.10
C ILE A 79 -3.69 -5.64 14.63
N ASP A 80 -2.90 -4.83 15.34
CA ASP A 80 -2.94 -4.75 16.80
C ASP A 80 -4.33 -4.33 17.31
N LYS A 81 -4.98 -3.42 16.59
CA LYS A 81 -6.36 -2.97 16.87
C LYS A 81 -7.44 -3.93 16.34
N GLN A 82 -7.06 -5.03 15.69
CA GLN A 82 -7.97 -6.01 15.08
C GLN A 82 -8.97 -5.40 14.09
N LEU A 83 -8.59 -4.29 13.45
CA LEU A 83 -9.42 -3.62 12.43
C LEU A 83 -9.28 -4.28 11.06
N LEU A 84 -8.21 -5.06 10.86
CA LEU A 84 -7.95 -5.80 9.63
C LEU A 84 -8.10 -7.31 9.86
N LYS A 85 -8.85 -7.96 8.97
CA LYS A 85 -8.98 -9.41 8.95
C LYS A 85 -7.74 -10.02 8.30
N ILE A 86 -7.14 -11.03 8.94
CA ILE A 86 -5.90 -11.66 8.45
C ILE A 86 -6.09 -13.16 8.22
N LYS A 87 -7.15 -13.74 8.80
CA LYS A 87 -7.45 -15.17 8.82
C LYS A 87 -8.89 -15.44 8.43
N LYS A 88 -9.14 -16.66 7.92
CA LYS A 88 -10.47 -17.23 7.70
C LYS A 88 -11.34 -16.36 6.79
N PHE A 89 -10.86 -16.05 5.60
CA PHE A 89 -11.68 -15.35 4.63
C PHE A 89 -12.76 -16.27 4.08
N THR A 90 -13.95 -15.70 3.87
CA THR A 90 -15.05 -16.36 3.18
C THR A 90 -14.80 -16.28 1.67
N SER A 91 -15.41 -17.20 0.91
CA SER A 91 -15.27 -17.20 -0.56
C SER A 91 -15.75 -15.88 -1.17
N ILE A 92 -16.79 -15.27 -0.61
CA ILE A 92 -17.34 -13.99 -1.08
C ILE A 92 -16.32 -12.87 -0.86
N GLU A 93 -15.72 -12.76 0.33
CA GLU A 93 -14.70 -11.74 0.61
C GLU A 93 -13.47 -11.91 -0.29
N LEU A 94 -13.02 -13.15 -0.53
CA LEU A 94 -11.91 -13.44 -1.43
C LEU A 94 -12.22 -13.01 -2.88
N ILE A 95 -13.44 -13.28 -3.36
CA ILE A 95 -13.87 -12.86 -4.70
C ILE A 95 -13.87 -11.34 -4.80
N HIS A 96 -14.43 -10.63 -3.81
CA HIS A 96 -14.44 -9.17 -3.81
C HIS A 96 -13.02 -8.59 -3.80
N LEU A 97 -12.14 -9.12 -2.95
CA LEU A 97 -10.74 -8.68 -2.91
C LEU A 97 -10.03 -8.92 -4.24
N PHE A 98 -10.28 -10.08 -4.87
CA PHE A 98 -9.66 -10.41 -6.15
C PHE A 98 -10.17 -9.52 -7.30
N ASP A 99 -11.48 -9.24 -7.33
CA ASP A 99 -12.09 -8.36 -8.31
C ASP A 99 -11.55 -6.92 -8.20
N GLN A 100 -11.44 -6.39 -6.97
CA GLN A 100 -10.86 -5.08 -6.71
C GLN A 100 -9.36 -5.03 -7.06
N LEU A 101 -8.60 -6.09 -6.76
CA LEU A 101 -7.19 -6.18 -7.16
C LEU A 101 -7.02 -6.20 -8.68
N LEU A 102 -7.89 -6.90 -9.41
CA LEU A 102 -7.86 -6.90 -10.88
C LEU A 102 -8.24 -5.54 -11.47
N SER A 103 -9.25 -4.86 -10.90
CA SER A 103 -9.66 -3.53 -11.34
C SER A 103 -8.54 -2.51 -11.12
N THR A 104 -7.94 -2.48 -9.92
CA THR A 104 -6.81 -1.59 -9.63
C THR A 104 -5.56 -1.95 -10.43
N PHE A 105 -5.35 -3.23 -10.74
CA PHE A 105 -4.29 -3.67 -11.64
C PHE A 105 -4.49 -3.14 -13.07
N HIS A 106 -5.72 -3.19 -13.60
CA HIS A 106 -6.03 -2.60 -14.90
C HIS A 106 -5.79 -1.09 -14.91
N MET A 107 -6.24 -0.37 -13.87
CA MET A 107 -5.97 1.07 -13.75
C MET A 107 -4.47 1.40 -13.74
N TRP A 108 -3.65 0.55 -13.12
CA TRP A 108 -2.20 0.71 -13.17
C TRP A 108 -1.67 0.54 -14.59
N LEU A 109 -2.15 -0.45 -15.34
CA LEU A 109 -1.76 -0.65 -16.74
C LEU A 109 -2.22 0.50 -17.66
N ASP A 110 -3.27 1.23 -17.30
CA ASP A 110 -3.72 2.43 -18.00
C ASP A 110 -2.81 3.66 -17.74
N GLY A 111 -1.80 3.54 -16.88
CA GLY A 111 -0.78 4.57 -16.65
C GLY A 111 -0.87 5.27 -15.29
N HIS A 112 -1.84 4.91 -14.45
CA HIS A 112 -1.94 5.48 -13.10
C HIS A 112 -0.85 4.95 -12.17
N SER A 113 -0.48 5.73 -11.15
CA SER A 113 0.53 5.34 -10.18
C SER A 113 0.16 4.14 -9.31
N LEU A 114 1.17 3.33 -8.97
CA LEU A 114 1.03 2.22 -8.02
C LEU A 114 0.48 2.68 -6.66
N ALA A 115 0.87 3.87 -6.19
CA ALA A 115 0.39 4.43 -4.92
C ALA A 115 -1.12 4.67 -4.91
N LEU A 116 -1.70 5.02 -6.08
CA LEU A 116 -3.11 5.36 -6.23
C LEU A 116 -3.98 4.17 -6.67
N THR A 117 -3.35 3.05 -7.04
CA THR A 117 -4.02 1.87 -7.59
C THR A 117 -3.81 0.66 -6.69
N LEU A 118 -2.83 -0.20 -6.98
CA LEU A 118 -2.61 -1.47 -6.28
C LEU A 118 -2.22 -1.26 -4.81
N PHE A 119 -1.38 -0.27 -4.50
CA PHE A 119 -0.98 0.00 -3.11
C PHE A 119 -2.07 0.67 -2.27
N THR A 120 -3.26 0.90 -2.82
CA THR A 120 -4.44 1.16 -1.97
C THR A 120 -4.85 -0.10 -1.19
N CYS A 121 -4.52 -1.28 -1.70
CA CYS A 121 -4.69 -2.54 -0.99
C CYS A 121 -3.59 -2.73 0.06
N VAL A 122 -3.93 -2.52 1.33
CA VAL A 122 -3.00 -2.61 2.47
C VAL A 122 -2.33 -3.99 2.58
N TYR A 123 -2.99 -5.06 2.12
CA TYR A 123 -2.42 -6.41 2.11
C TYR A 123 -1.19 -6.55 1.22
N LEU A 124 -1.00 -5.68 0.22
CA LEU A 124 0.17 -5.70 -0.65
C LEU A 124 1.41 -5.04 -0.01
N HIS A 125 1.24 -4.27 1.06
CA HIS A 125 2.35 -3.60 1.74
C HIS A 125 3.23 -4.59 2.49
N ASP A 126 2.62 -5.59 3.13
CA ASP A 126 3.33 -6.70 3.77
C ASP A 126 2.53 -8.01 3.68
N ILE A 127 2.96 -8.87 2.76
CA ILE A 127 2.33 -10.16 2.49
C ILE A 127 2.64 -11.17 3.61
N THR A 128 3.73 -10.99 4.36
CA THR A 128 4.18 -11.96 5.37
C THR A 128 3.22 -12.06 6.55
N ILE A 129 2.43 -11.01 6.76
CA ILE A 129 1.44 -10.94 7.83
C ILE A 129 0.18 -11.75 7.46
N ILE A 130 -0.06 -12.05 6.18
CA ILE A 130 -1.26 -12.74 5.75
C ILE A 130 -1.18 -14.23 6.12
N ASP A 131 -2.06 -14.65 7.01
CA ASP A 131 -2.15 -16.03 7.47
C ASP A 131 -3.09 -16.89 6.59
N ASP A 132 -4.05 -16.26 5.90
CA ASP A 132 -4.91 -16.95 4.94
C ASP A 132 -4.14 -17.34 3.68
N TYR A 133 -4.08 -18.66 3.41
CA TYR A 133 -3.30 -19.21 2.31
C TYR A 133 -3.74 -18.71 0.93
N HIS A 134 -5.06 -18.62 0.69
CA HIS A 134 -5.59 -18.23 -0.62
C HIS A 134 -5.33 -16.76 -0.90
N LEU A 135 -5.63 -15.89 0.08
CA LEU A 135 -5.36 -14.45 -0.06
C LEU A 135 -3.86 -14.20 -0.24
N ARG A 136 -3.02 -14.85 0.59
CA ARG A 136 -1.57 -14.71 0.48
C ARG A 136 -1.06 -15.11 -0.90
N SER A 137 -1.54 -16.23 -1.45
CA SER A 137 -1.14 -16.69 -2.79
C SER A 137 -1.52 -15.70 -3.89
N ILE A 138 -2.69 -15.08 -3.80
CA ILE A 138 -3.18 -14.09 -4.76
C ILE A 138 -2.36 -12.79 -4.65
N CYS A 139 -2.25 -12.21 -3.46
CA CYS A 139 -1.46 -11.00 -3.21
C CYS A 139 0.00 -11.19 -3.65
N PHE A 140 0.55 -12.37 -3.39
CA PHE A 140 1.88 -12.73 -3.82
C PHE A 140 2.03 -12.74 -5.35
N THR A 141 1.05 -13.27 -6.06
CA THR A 141 1.04 -13.27 -7.53
C THR A 141 1.02 -11.84 -8.09
N PHE A 142 0.22 -10.93 -7.52
CA PHE A 142 0.17 -9.53 -7.95
C PHE A 142 1.51 -8.81 -7.72
N ILE A 143 2.14 -8.96 -6.55
CA ILE A 143 3.47 -8.37 -6.31
C ILE A 143 4.48 -8.85 -7.33
N LYS A 144 4.48 -10.15 -7.67
CA LYS A 144 5.36 -10.70 -8.70
C LYS A 144 5.05 -10.18 -10.09
N LEU A 145 3.77 -10.01 -10.42
CA LEU A 145 3.35 -9.48 -11.70
C LEU A 145 3.78 -8.02 -11.88
N ILE A 146 3.59 -7.19 -10.85
CA ILE A 146 4.07 -5.80 -10.82
C ILE A 146 5.59 -5.76 -11.00
N ASP A 147 6.31 -6.58 -10.23
CA ASP A 147 7.77 -6.66 -10.30
C ASP A 147 8.26 -7.04 -11.70
N TYR A 148 7.63 -8.06 -12.29
CA TYR A 148 7.96 -8.55 -13.61
C TYR A 148 7.73 -7.48 -14.68
N ILE A 149 6.55 -6.85 -14.71
CA ILE A 149 6.22 -5.82 -15.70
C ILE A 149 7.17 -4.63 -15.54
N ARG A 150 7.40 -4.17 -14.31
CA ARG A 150 8.30 -3.06 -14.03
C ARG A 150 9.74 -3.33 -14.51
N GLU A 151 10.34 -4.44 -14.09
CA GLU A 151 11.76 -4.74 -14.40
C GLU A 151 11.98 -5.20 -15.85
N ARG A 152 11.04 -5.96 -16.42
CA ARG A 152 11.23 -6.58 -17.73
C ARG A 152 10.71 -5.74 -18.87
N ILE A 153 9.72 -4.88 -18.62
CA ILE A 153 9.07 -4.08 -19.64
C ILE A 153 9.40 -2.61 -19.40
N LEU A 154 8.90 -2.01 -18.31
CA LEU A 154 8.94 -0.55 -18.13
C LEU A 154 10.37 0.00 -18.07
N LEU A 155 11.21 -0.55 -17.19
CA LEU A 155 12.60 -0.09 -17.03
C LEU A 155 13.48 -0.35 -18.27
N LYS A 156 13.08 -1.29 -19.13
CA LYS A 156 13.83 -1.60 -20.37
C LYS A 156 13.32 -0.84 -21.59
N ALA A 157 12.08 -0.38 -21.54
CA ALA A 157 11.44 0.32 -22.65
C ALA A 157 11.92 1.77 -22.79
N GLY A 158 12.67 2.31 -21.81
CA GLY A 158 13.17 3.68 -21.86
C GLY A 158 12.08 4.74 -21.70
N LEU A 159 11.01 4.39 -20.97
CA LEU A 159 9.88 5.28 -20.69
C LEU A 159 10.30 6.39 -19.72
N PHE A 160 9.71 7.57 -19.89
CA PHE A 160 9.86 8.68 -18.95
C PHE A 160 8.73 8.68 -17.92
N GLU A 161 9.09 8.66 -16.63
CA GLU A 161 8.12 8.70 -15.53
C GLU A 161 7.32 10.01 -15.58
N GLU A 162 6.02 9.93 -15.34
CA GLU A 162 5.05 11.05 -15.40
C GLU A 162 4.77 11.65 -16.80
N GLU A 163 5.47 11.19 -17.85
CA GLU A 163 5.18 11.55 -19.26
C GLU A 163 4.50 10.38 -19.99
N ASP A 164 5.15 9.20 -20.00
CA ASP A 164 4.66 8.02 -20.71
C ASP A 164 3.88 7.07 -19.79
N PHE A 165 4.38 6.87 -18.57
CA PHE A 165 3.83 5.91 -17.61
C PHE A 165 4.28 6.26 -16.19
N SER A 166 3.35 6.43 -15.25
CA SER A 166 3.67 6.80 -13.85
C SER A 166 3.75 5.59 -12.92
N GLY A 167 4.43 4.51 -13.30
CA GLY A 167 4.33 3.22 -12.58
C GLY A 167 5.64 2.54 -12.25
N THR A 168 6.80 3.20 -12.40
CA THR A 168 8.08 2.62 -12.01
C THR A 168 8.43 2.89 -10.54
N LEU A 169 7.81 3.89 -9.92
CA LEU A 169 8.01 4.21 -8.51
C LEU A 169 7.36 3.17 -7.58
N THR A 170 8.17 2.63 -6.67
CA THR A 170 7.80 1.55 -5.75
C THR A 170 7.45 2.01 -4.35
N TYR A 171 7.68 3.29 -4.03
CA TYR A 171 7.39 3.88 -2.72
C TYR A 171 7.99 3.10 -1.54
N ASN A 172 9.16 2.48 -1.75
CA ASN A 172 9.88 1.64 -0.78
C ASN A 172 9.13 0.38 -0.32
N PHE A 173 8.08 -0.05 -1.02
CA PHE A 173 7.45 -1.34 -0.73
C PHE A 173 8.30 -2.52 -1.20
N PRO A 174 8.41 -3.59 -0.40
CA PRO A 174 9.23 -4.76 -0.73
C PRO A 174 8.56 -5.66 -1.77
N PHE A 175 9.31 -6.04 -2.82
CA PHE A 175 8.88 -7.01 -3.85
C PHE A 175 9.34 -8.45 -3.57
N TYR A 176 9.98 -8.69 -2.42
CA TYR A 176 10.38 -10.02 -1.92
C TYR A 176 11.16 -10.91 -2.92
N ARG A 177 11.92 -10.31 -3.85
CA ARG A 177 12.63 -11.01 -4.95
C ARG A 177 13.50 -12.18 -4.50
N HIS A 178 14.19 -12.02 -3.37
CA HIS A 178 15.09 -13.05 -2.83
C HIS A 178 14.38 -14.13 -2.02
N ILE A 179 13.22 -13.80 -1.46
CA ILE A 179 12.48 -14.69 -0.56
C ILE A 179 11.57 -15.61 -1.38
N ILE A 180 11.04 -15.12 -2.49
CA ILE A 180 9.98 -15.81 -3.19
C ILE A 180 10.32 -16.04 -4.65
N LYS A 181 10.38 -17.32 -5.04
CA LYS A 181 10.74 -17.78 -6.38
C LYS A 181 9.48 -17.94 -7.24
N ASP A 182 9.65 -17.76 -8.55
CA ASP A 182 8.53 -17.78 -9.50
C ASP A 182 7.86 -19.16 -9.57
N GLN A 183 8.65 -20.25 -9.47
CA GLN A 183 8.14 -21.61 -9.40
C GLN A 183 7.26 -21.84 -8.17
N THR A 184 7.65 -21.27 -7.02
CA THR A 184 6.88 -21.35 -5.77
C THR A 184 5.55 -20.63 -5.95
N CYS A 185 5.56 -19.42 -6.55
CA CYS A 185 4.36 -18.65 -6.86
C CYS A 185 3.34 -19.45 -7.68
N LEU A 186 3.79 -20.03 -8.80
CA LEU A 186 2.92 -20.81 -9.67
C LEU A 186 2.39 -22.05 -8.96
N SER A 187 3.24 -22.73 -8.18
CA SER A 187 2.83 -23.92 -7.42
C SER A 187 1.78 -23.59 -6.36
N ASP A 188 1.92 -22.46 -5.67
CA ASP A 188 1.01 -22.08 -4.59
C ASP A 188 -0.33 -21.60 -5.14
N LEU A 189 -0.31 -20.87 -6.27
CA LEU A 189 -1.50 -20.47 -7.00
C LEU A 189 -2.26 -21.70 -7.50
N LYS A 190 -1.57 -22.68 -8.08
CA LYS A 190 -2.18 -23.92 -8.56
C LYS A 190 -2.82 -24.72 -7.43
N LYS A 191 -2.12 -24.87 -6.29
CA LYS A 191 -2.68 -25.51 -5.10
C LYS A 191 -3.92 -24.77 -4.58
N SER A 192 -3.87 -23.44 -4.55
CA SER A 192 -5.00 -22.60 -4.13
C SER A 192 -6.21 -22.83 -5.04
N GLU A 193 -6.01 -22.85 -6.35
CA GLU A 193 -7.03 -23.15 -7.35
C GLU A 193 -7.63 -24.56 -7.15
N ASP A 194 -6.79 -25.58 -6.97
CA ASP A 194 -7.24 -26.96 -6.80
C ASP A 194 -8.05 -27.15 -5.51
N GLU A 195 -7.66 -26.51 -4.41
CA GLU A 195 -8.37 -26.56 -3.13
C GLU A 195 -9.73 -25.85 -3.20
N LEU A 196 -9.78 -24.67 -3.82
CA LEU A 196 -11.03 -23.94 -4.04
C LEU A 196 -11.97 -24.72 -4.97
N ASN A 197 -11.44 -25.36 -6.02
CA ASN A 197 -12.21 -26.22 -6.91
C ASN A 197 -12.78 -27.46 -6.20
N LYS A 198 -12.01 -28.10 -5.31
CA LYS A 198 -12.51 -29.20 -4.47
C LYS A 198 -13.63 -28.74 -3.56
N ARG A 199 -13.47 -27.57 -2.92
CA ARG A 199 -14.52 -26.97 -2.08
C ARG A 199 -15.79 -26.69 -2.88
N LEU A 200 -15.66 -26.13 -4.07
CA LEU A 200 -16.78 -25.88 -4.98
C LEU A 200 -17.53 -27.18 -5.33
N ARG A 201 -16.81 -28.23 -5.75
CA ARG A 201 -17.41 -29.54 -6.05
C ARG A 201 -18.14 -30.13 -4.86
N SER A 202 -17.57 -30.01 -3.66
CA SER A 202 -18.21 -30.51 -2.42
C SER A 202 -19.49 -29.76 -2.07
N LEU A 203 -19.56 -28.46 -2.38
CA LEU A 203 -20.76 -27.64 -2.14
C LEU A 203 -21.86 -27.97 -3.15
N ILE A 204 -21.51 -28.16 -4.42
CA ILE A 204 -22.46 -28.59 -5.47
C ILE A 204 -23.09 -29.92 -5.05
N HIS A 205 -22.27 -30.92 -4.70
CA HIS A 205 -22.77 -32.22 -4.26
C HIS A 205 -23.69 -32.14 -3.03
N LYS A 206 -23.40 -31.26 -2.06
CA LYS A 206 -24.29 -31.04 -0.90
C LYS A 206 -25.61 -30.37 -1.29
N THR A 207 -25.57 -29.47 -2.27
CA THR A 207 -26.76 -28.78 -2.76
C THR A 207 -27.69 -29.77 -3.47
N ASP A 208 -27.12 -30.67 -4.28
CA ASP A 208 -27.88 -31.72 -4.98
C ASP A 208 -28.54 -32.71 -4.00
N LEU A 209 -27.81 -33.13 -2.94
CA LEU A 209 -28.37 -33.97 -1.88
C LEU A 209 -29.52 -33.29 -1.12
N ASN A 210 -29.35 -32.01 -0.75
CA ASN A 210 -30.40 -31.27 -0.06
C ASN A 210 -31.65 -31.08 -0.94
N GLN A 211 -31.51 -30.93 -2.26
CA GLN A 211 -32.65 -30.88 -3.18
C GLN A 211 -33.36 -32.24 -3.31
N LEU A 212 -32.62 -33.35 -3.30
CA LEU A 212 -33.19 -34.70 -3.28
C LEU A 212 -33.98 -34.96 -1.99
N ASP A 213 -33.46 -34.55 -0.83
CA ASP A 213 -34.11 -34.73 0.47
C ASP A 213 -35.40 -33.89 0.60
N ILE A 214 -35.40 -32.64 0.11
CA ILE A 214 -36.60 -31.77 0.08
C ILE A 214 -37.69 -32.38 -0.81
N ASN A 215 -37.32 -32.94 -1.96
CA ASN A 215 -38.27 -33.58 -2.87
C ASN A 215 -38.82 -34.90 -2.28
N ALA A 216 -38.04 -35.60 -1.45
CA ALA A 216 -38.46 -36.82 -0.77
C ALA A 216 -39.36 -36.57 0.45
N THR A 217 -39.32 -35.38 1.06
CA THR A 217 -40.20 -35.02 2.20
C THR A 217 -41.52 -34.37 1.78
N GLN A 218 -41.69 -34.05 0.50
CA GLN A 218 -42.93 -33.49 -0.07
C GLN A 218 -43.84 -34.54 -0.75
N GLN A 219 -43.51 -35.82 -0.64
CA GLN A 219 -44.35 -36.97 -1.04
C GLN A 219 -44.83 -37.73 0.20
#